data_AF-A0A699WZQ3-F1
#
_entry.id   AF-A0A699WZQ3-F1
#
_cell.length_a   1.000
_cell.length_b   1.000
_cell.length_c   1.000
_cell.angle_alpha   90.00
_cell.angle_beta   90.00
_cell.angle_gamma   90.00
#
_symmetry.space_group_name_H-M   'P 1'
#
loop_
_entity.id
_entity.type
_entity.pdbx_description
1 polymer ?
#
loop_
_entity_poly.entity_id
_entity_poly.type
_entity_poly.pdbx_seq_one_letter_code
_entity_poly.pdbx_strand_id
1 'polypeptide(L)' 'NGNLMAARAEGNAAGQNANQIRCYNCRGFGHYARNCTARPRRRDAAYLQTQLLIAQKEEAGIQL' A
#
# COMPACT_ATOMS: atom_id res chain seq x y z
N ASN A 1 -28.14 -11.48 -7.40
CA ASN A 1 -28.18 -11.19 -5.96
C ASN A 1 -26.73 -11.14 -5.52
N GLY A 2 -26.19 -9.92 -5.35
CA GLY A 2 -24.74 -9.67 -5.30
C GLY A 2 -24.19 -9.91 -3.90
N ASN A 3 -23.21 -10.81 -3.78
CA ASN A 3 -22.55 -11.09 -2.52
C ASN A 3 -21.59 -9.95 -2.18
N LEU A 4 -22.07 -9.02 -1.35
CA LEU A 4 -21.26 -8.00 -0.68
C LEU A 4 -20.38 -8.73 0.35
N MET A 5 -19.19 -9.17 -0.07
CA MET A 5 -18.12 -9.55 0.85
C MET A 5 -17.70 -8.29 1.60
N ALA A 6 -18.32 -8.05 2.75
CA ALA A 6 -17.98 -6.98 3.66
C ALA A 6 -16.56 -7.21 4.18
N ALA A 7 -15.58 -6.57 3.53
CA ALA A 7 -14.23 -6.46 4.05
C ALA A 7 -14.32 -5.80 5.43
N ARG A 8 -13.89 -6.53 6.46
CA ARG A 8 -13.78 -6.09 7.84
C ARG A 8 -13.00 -4.77 7.88
N ALA A 9 -13.71 -3.66 8.03
CA ALA A 9 -13.13 -2.34 8.15
C ALA A 9 -12.58 -2.14 9.57
N GLU A 10 -11.52 -2.87 9.91
CA GLU A 10 -10.78 -2.64 11.14
C GLU A 10 -9.62 -1.68 10.83
N GLY A 11 -9.96 -0.40 10.83
CA GLY A 11 -9.00 0.70 10.81
C GLY A 11 -8.94 1.35 12.17
N ASN A 12 -7.75 1.39 12.76
CA ASN A 12 -7.36 2.32 13.82
C ASN A 12 -7.58 3.77 13.32
N ALA A 13 -8.83 4.24 13.34
CA ALA A 13 -9.22 5.61 13.04
C ALA A 13 -9.24 6.43 14.33
N ALA A 14 -8.16 6.35 15.11
CA ALA A 14 -7.95 7.23 16.26
C ALA A 14 -7.65 8.65 15.72
N GLY A 15 -8.71 9.41 15.41
CA GLY A 15 -8.65 10.86 15.19
C GLY A 15 -8.31 11.37 13.78
N GLN A 16 -8.00 10.51 12.81
CA GLN A 16 -7.79 10.96 11.42
C GLN A 16 -9.10 10.98 10.65
N ASN A 17 -9.54 12.17 10.21
CA ASN A 17 -10.71 12.24 9.35
C ASN A 17 -10.43 11.49 8.04
N ALA A 18 -11.32 10.56 7.68
CA ALA A 18 -11.13 9.73 6.50
C ALA A 18 -10.92 10.58 5.23
N ASN A 19 -11.55 11.76 5.18
CA ASN A 19 -11.46 12.71 4.08
C ASN A 19 -10.05 13.31 3.87
N GLN A 20 -9.16 13.27 4.87
CA GLN A 20 -7.76 13.68 4.72
C GLN A 20 -6.81 12.52 4.39
N ILE A 21 -7.27 11.27 4.46
CA ILE A 21 -6.43 10.12 4.14
C ILE A 21 -6.15 10.14 2.63
N ARG A 22 -4.90 10.47 2.27
CA ARG A 22 -4.42 10.45 0.89
C ARG A 22 -3.99 9.05 0.49
N CYS A 23 -4.59 8.53 -0.57
CA CYS A 23 -4.18 7.29 -1.20
C CYS A 23 -2.97 7.53 -2.13
N TYR A 24 -1.81 7.00 -1.78
CA TYR A 24 -0.61 7.10 -2.62
C TYR A 24 -0.72 6.31 -3.93
N ASN A 25 -1.59 5.30 -3.98
CA ASN A 25 -1.80 4.53 -5.19
C ASN A 25 -2.53 5.34 -6.27
N CYS A 26 -3.70 5.91 -5.99
CA CYS A 26 -4.51 6.63 -6.99
C CYS A 26 -4.40 8.17 -6.89
N ARG A 27 -3.85 8.73 -5.80
CA ARG A 27 -3.89 10.16 -5.40
C ARG A 27 -5.27 10.67 -4.98
N GLY A 28 -6.24 9.77 -4.77
CA GLY A 28 -7.55 10.10 -4.20
C GLY A 28 -7.50 10.27 -2.68
N PHE A 29 -8.59 10.76 -2.10
CA PHE A 29 -8.78 10.89 -0.66
C PHE A 29 -9.80 9.87 -0.14
N GLY A 30 -9.99 9.78 1.19
CA GLY A 30 -11.05 8.95 1.78
C GLY A 30 -10.62 7.53 2.15
N HIS A 31 -9.44 7.05 1.73
CA HIS A 31 -9.05 5.65 1.90
C HIS A 31 -7.53 5.44 1.92
N TYR A 32 -7.10 4.41 2.64
CA TYR A 32 -5.72 3.94 2.61
C TYR A 32 -5.39 3.27 1.27
N ALA A 33 -4.11 3.33 0.88
CA ALA A 33 -3.62 2.67 -0.33
C ALA A 33 -3.93 1.16 -0.36
N ARG A 34 -3.91 0.47 0.79
CA ARG A 34 -4.26 -0.96 0.91
C ARG A 34 -5.73 -1.28 0.60
N ASN A 35 -6.62 -0.29 0.69
CA ASN A 35 -8.05 -0.42 0.38
C ASN A 35 -8.39 0.15 -1.01
N CYS A 36 -7.39 0.55 -1.79
CA CYS A 36 -7.61 1.17 -3.09
C CYS A 36 -8.02 0.11 -4.13
N THR A 37 -9.17 0.30 -4.77
CA THR A 37 -9.66 -0.57 -5.86
C THR A 37 -9.08 -0.21 -7.23
N ALA A 38 -8.44 0.96 -7.35
CA ALA A 38 -7.75 1.34 -8.57
C ALA A 38 -6.52 0.45 -8.79
N ARG A 39 -6.23 0.13 -10.05
CA ARG A 39 -5.06 -0.67 -10.42
C ARG A 39 -3.78 -0.09 -9.79
N PRO A 40 -2.90 -0.92 -9.20
CA PRO A 40 -1.66 -0.45 -8.63
C PRO A 40 -0.84 0.37 -9.64
N ARG A 41 -0.29 1.49 -9.18
CA ARG A 41 0.63 2.27 -10.00
C ARG A 41 1.84 1.43 -10.38
N ARG A 42 2.23 1.54 -11.66
CA ARG A 42 3.50 1.01 -12.15
C ARG A 42 4.61 1.70 -11.34
N ARG A 43 5.50 0.90 -10.75
CA ARG A 43 6.71 1.39 -10.10
C ARG A 43 7.71 1.78 -11.19
N ASP A 44 8.45 2.86 -10.98
CA ASP A 44 9.52 3.26 -11.90
C ASP A 44 10.77 2.37 -11.72
N ALA A 45 11.71 2.49 -12.65
CA ALA A 45 12.94 1.71 -12.65
C ALA A 45 13.82 2.03 -11.43
N ALA A 46 13.82 3.29 -10.94
CA ALA A 46 14.61 3.70 -9.80
C ALA A 46 14.14 3.00 -8.52
N TYR A 47 12.82 2.96 -8.30
CA TYR A 47 12.22 2.24 -7.19
C TYR A 47 12.56 0.75 -7.23
N LEU A 48 12.42 0.13 -8.41
CA LEU A 48 12.75 -1.29 -8.57
C LEU A 48 14.23 -1.57 -8.31
N GLN A 49 15.11 -0.70 -8.79
CA GLN A 49 16.55 -0.80 -8.55
C GLN A 49 16.88 -0.72 -7.07
N THR A 50 16.27 0.22 -6.32
CA THR A 50 16.47 0.34 -4.88
C THR A 50 15.96 -0.89 -4.14
N GLN A 51 14.79 -1.43 -4.49
CA GLN A 51 14.26 -2.64 -3.86
C GLN A 51 15.17 -3.86 -4.07
N LEU A 52 15.74 -4.02 -5.27
CA LEU A 52 16.70 -5.08 -5.55
C LEU A 52 17.97 -4.94 -4.70
N LEU A 53 18.50 -3.72 -4.58
CA LEU A 53 19.68 -3.45 -3.76
C LEU A 53 19.44 -3.75 -2.27
N ILE A 54 18.24 -3.46 -1.76
CA ILE A 54 17.85 -3.78 -0.38
C ILE A 54 17.79 -5.30 -0.21
N ALA A 55 17.11 -6.01 -1.09
CA ALA A 55 17.01 -7.47 -1.03
C ALA A 55 18.38 -8.16 -1.05
N GLN A 56 19.28 -7.72 -1.94
CA GLN A 56 20.65 -8.23 -2.00
C GLN A 56 21.43 -7.99 -0.70
N LYS A 57 21.22 -6.84 -0.05
CA LYS A 57 21.86 -6.52 1.23
C LYS A 57 21.29 -7.34 2.38
N GLU A 58 19.97 -7.58 2.39
CA GLU A 58 19.31 -8.46 3.36
C GLU A 58 19.81 -9.90 3.20
N GLU A 59 19.84 -10.43 1.97
CA GLU A 59 20.40 -11.76 1.67
C GLU A 59 21.88 -11.87 2.08
N ALA A 60 22.68 -10.82 1.85
CA ALA A 60 24.07 -10.78 2.27
C ALA A 60 24.24 -10.70 3.80
N GLY A 61 23.33 -10.01 4.50
CA GLY A 61 23.34 -9.84 5.94
C GLY A 61 22.72 -11.00 6.73
N ILE A 62 21.97 -11.89 6.07
CA ILE A 62 21.39 -13.13 6.63
C ILE A 62 22.34 -14.33 6.39
N GLN A 63 23.63 -14.08 6.11
CA GLN A 63 24.64 -15.15 6.17
C GLN A 63 24.82 -15.59 7.64
N LEU A 64 24.18 -16.71 8.00
CA LEU A 64 24.38 -17.48 9.23
C LEU A 64 25.81 -18.03 9.34
#